data_AF-A0A661PZ00-F1
#
_entry.id   AF-A0A661PZ00-F1
#
_cell.length_a   1.000
_cell.length_b   1.000
_cell.length_c   1.000
_cell.angle_alpha   90.00
_cell.angle_beta   90.00
_cell.angle_gamma   90.00
#
_symmetry.space_group_name_H-M   'P 1'
#
loop_
_entity.id
_entity.type
_entity.pdbx_description
1 polymer ?
#
loop_
_entity_poly.entity_id
_entity_poly.type
_entity_poly.pdbx_seq_one_letter_code
_entity_poly.pdbx_strand_id
1 'polypeptide(L)'
;NISFGDNEYTPRTPGEKLTAKVAQVVVDQRRMVALAIEKMAIEALFDGKITVVGKGENRVLDFGRPAELTVDVGATDPAQYWDQGGNPDNSFDSAIELLGSFGATATDVIGRPEVVRYIVNSSDIKDNLDNRRMEFGGLDFMSRLAEQGVIYYGTYKEVNIWGYSGNYQDAEGVAQKAVPEKQVVFVARNNQNVTVYGDYPDIESLISDAAAARTVKDARNFTAKVKATTAGAEQEAIQTVAPMLADVYSAASYQVIQ
;
A
#
# COMPACT_ATOMS: atom_id res chain seq x y z
N ASN A 1 -4.61 10.49 26.07
CA ASN A 1 -4.72 9.11 26.57
C ASN A 1 -3.49 8.72 27.38
N ILE A 2 -3.69 8.58 28.69
CA ILE A 2 -2.72 8.09 29.67
C ILE A 2 -2.62 6.57 29.46
N SER A 3 -1.41 6.03 29.40
CA SER A 3 -1.18 4.59 29.22
C SER A 3 -1.86 3.81 30.35
N PHE A 4 -2.85 2.97 30.02
CA PHE A 4 -3.39 1.96 30.92
C PHE A 4 -2.27 0.93 31.16
N GLY A 5 -1.53 1.04 32.26
CA GLY A 5 -0.41 0.13 32.53
C GLY A 5 0.42 0.42 33.78
N ASP A 6 0.05 1.43 34.58
CA ASP A 6 0.57 1.57 35.93
C ASP A 6 -0.36 0.79 36.88
N ASN A 7 0.19 -0.14 37.65
CA ASN A 7 -0.52 -0.75 38.79
C ASN A 7 -0.06 -0.06 40.08
N GLU A 8 -0.87 -0.15 41.14
CA GLU A 8 -0.58 0.46 42.44
C GLU A 8 0.74 -0.06 43.06
N TYR A 9 1.15 -1.27 42.67
CA TYR A 9 2.30 -1.99 43.23
C TYR A 9 3.62 -1.76 42.47
N THR A 10 3.60 -1.09 41.32
CA THR A 10 4.80 -0.82 40.51
C THR A 10 4.68 0.55 39.81
N PRO A 11 4.60 1.65 40.58
CA PRO A 11 4.47 2.98 40.01
C PRO A 11 5.73 3.37 39.24
N ARG A 12 5.60 3.68 37.95
CA ARG A 12 6.70 4.21 37.15
C ARG A 12 7.06 5.64 37.58
N THR A 13 8.35 5.96 37.58
CA THR A 13 8.83 7.32 37.84
C THR A 13 8.41 8.28 36.72
N PRO A 14 8.31 9.60 36.98
CA PRO A 14 8.02 10.57 35.92
C PRO A 14 8.98 10.51 34.73
N GLY A 15 10.26 10.19 34.97
CA GLY A 15 11.27 10.01 33.90
C GLY A 15 11.02 8.78 33.02
N GLU A 16 10.56 7.67 33.61
CA GLU A 16 10.17 6.46 32.85
C GLU A 16 8.90 6.69 32.03
N LYS A 17 7.92 7.43 32.59
CA LYS A 17 6.70 7.82 31.86
C LYS A 17 7.01 8.71 30.66
N LEU A 18 7.90 9.68 30.82
CA LEU A 18 8.34 10.55 29.72
C LEU A 18 9.03 9.73 28.62
N THR A 19 9.94 8.83 28.99
CA THR A 19 10.66 7.99 28.02
C THR A 19 9.70 7.05 27.27
N ALA A 20 8.74 6.45 27.96
CA ALA A 20 7.71 5.64 27.32
C ALA A 20 6.84 6.45 26.34
N LYS A 21 6.52 7.71 26.68
CA LYS A 21 5.74 8.58 25.81
C LYS A 21 6.51 8.96 24.54
N VAL A 22 7.79 9.32 24.68
CA VAL A 22 8.67 9.59 23.53
C VAL A 22 8.78 8.37 22.62
N ALA A 23 9.00 7.18 23.20
CA ALA A 23 9.06 5.94 22.43
C ALA A 23 7.75 5.65 21.69
N GLN A 24 6.60 5.88 22.32
CA GLN A 24 5.29 5.75 21.67
C GLN A 24 5.18 6.68 20.45
N VAL A 25 5.57 7.95 20.59
CA VAL A 25 5.52 8.90 19.48
C VAL A 25 6.46 8.49 18.34
N VAL A 26 7.64 7.95 18.64
CA VAL A 26 8.54 7.41 17.59
C VAL A 26 7.86 6.25 16.83
N VAL A 27 7.19 5.34 17.54
CA VAL A 27 6.47 4.21 16.93
C VAL A 27 5.33 4.72 16.04
N ASP A 28 4.57 5.69 16.51
CA ASP A 28 3.47 6.30 15.75
C ASP A 28 4.01 7.00 14.49
N GLN A 29 5.12 7.75 14.60
CA GLN A 29 5.79 8.39 13.47
C GLN A 29 6.28 7.38 12.43
N ARG A 30 6.90 6.28 12.86
CA ARG A 30 7.30 5.19 11.95
C ARG A 30 6.11 4.58 11.21
N ARG A 31 4.98 4.40 11.91
CA ARG A 31 3.74 3.91 11.29
C ARG A 31 3.21 4.90 10.25
N MET A 32 3.24 6.19 10.53
CA MET A 32 2.82 7.22 9.56
C MET A 32 3.69 7.20 8.30
N VAL A 33 5.01 7.05 8.45
CA VAL A 33 5.91 6.94 7.28
C VAL A 33 5.63 5.66 6.48
N ALA A 34 5.42 4.52 7.15
CA ALA A 34 5.07 3.27 6.46
C ALA A 34 3.76 3.39 5.65
N LEU A 35 2.73 4.06 6.21
CA LEU A 35 1.47 4.31 5.50
C LEU A 35 1.66 5.26 4.31
N ALA A 36 2.55 6.25 4.42
CA ALA A 36 2.88 7.15 3.31
C ALA A 36 3.59 6.41 2.17
N ILE A 37 4.54 5.52 2.49
CA ILE A 37 5.21 4.66 1.49
C ILE A 37 4.18 3.76 0.79
N GLU A 38 3.28 3.15 1.56
CA GLU A 38 2.22 2.28 1.03
C GLU A 38 1.31 3.04 0.07
N LYS A 39 0.88 4.25 0.44
CA LYS A 39 0.09 5.13 -0.44
C LYS A 39 0.81 5.42 -1.74
N MET A 40 2.10 5.78 -1.69
CA MET A 40 2.90 6.03 -2.90
C MET A 40 3.03 4.76 -3.75
N ALA A 41 3.17 3.59 -3.14
CA ALA A 41 3.26 2.32 -3.88
C ALA A 41 1.95 2.00 -4.61
N ILE A 42 0.81 2.28 -3.97
CA ILE A 42 -0.50 2.10 -4.58
C ILE A 42 -0.70 3.06 -5.76
N GLU A 43 -0.37 4.35 -5.61
CA GLU A 43 -0.38 5.31 -6.72
C GLU A 43 0.50 4.84 -7.89
N ALA A 44 1.73 4.39 -7.59
CA ALA A 44 2.65 3.88 -8.61
C ALA A 44 2.06 2.68 -9.37
N LEU A 45 1.39 1.75 -8.68
CA LEU A 45 0.81 0.56 -9.30
C LEU A 45 -0.47 0.85 -10.08
N PHE A 46 -1.35 1.71 -9.59
CA PHE A 46 -2.64 1.99 -10.23
C PHE A 46 -2.52 3.05 -11.32
N ASP A 47 -1.79 4.14 -11.08
CA ASP A 47 -1.71 5.26 -12.01
C ASP A 47 -0.41 5.26 -12.84
N GLY A 48 0.60 4.48 -12.45
CA GLY A 48 1.93 4.53 -13.06
C GLY A 48 2.71 5.80 -12.68
N LYS A 49 2.20 6.57 -11.70
CA LYS A 49 2.75 7.87 -11.27
C LYS A 49 2.63 7.99 -9.76
N ILE A 50 3.48 8.80 -9.16
CA ILE A 50 3.36 9.15 -7.74
C ILE A 50 3.30 10.66 -7.57
N THR A 51 2.44 11.11 -6.65
CA THR A 51 2.38 12.53 -6.29
C THR A 51 3.13 12.74 -4.98
N VAL A 52 4.27 13.41 -5.08
CA VAL A 52 5.11 13.73 -3.91
C VAL A 52 4.72 15.12 -3.42
N VAL A 53 4.05 15.16 -2.26
CA VAL A 53 3.68 16.38 -1.56
C VAL A 53 4.49 16.47 -0.26
N GLY A 54 5.26 17.54 -0.10
CA GLY A 54 6.12 17.77 1.05
C GLY A 54 6.47 19.24 1.24
N LYS A 55 7.36 19.53 2.20
CA LYS A 55 7.77 20.89 2.55
C LYS A 55 8.52 21.55 1.40
N GLY A 56 7.80 22.29 0.56
CA GLY A 56 8.35 22.98 -0.62
C GLY A 56 8.39 22.13 -1.89
N GLU A 57 7.87 20.90 -1.87
CA GLU A 57 7.78 20.02 -3.04
C GLU A 57 6.31 19.65 -3.31
N ASN A 58 5.85 19.92 -4.53
CA ASN A 58 4.62 19.37 -5.08
C ASN A 58 4.92 18.96 -6.51
N ARG A 59 5.30 17.70 -6.71
CA ARG A 59 5.67 17.17 -8.02
C ARG A 59 5.01 15.84 -8.27
N VAL A 60 4.66 15.62 -9.53
CA VAL A 60 4.22 14.32 -10.04
C VAL A 60 5.43 13.66 -10.69
N LEU A 61 5.78 12.47 -10.24
CA LEU A 61 6.78 11.63 -10.87
C LEU A 61 6.04 10.61 -11.73
N ASP A 62 6.19 10.74 -13.04
CA ASP A 62 5.66 9.79 -14.02
C ASP A 62 6.74 8.76 -14.33
N PHE A 63 6.45 7.48 -14.10
CA PHE A 63 7.40 6.41 -14.41
C PHE A 63 7.41 6.08 -15.92
N GLY A 64 6.48 6.61 -16.71
CA GLY A 64 6.39 6.36 -18.14
C GLY A 64 5.73 5.03 -18.47
N ARG A 65 4.73 4.61 -17.67
CA ARG A 65 3.94 3.41 -17.97
C ARG A 65 3.20 3.59 -19.30
N PRO A 66 3.29 2.63 -20.24
CA PRO A 66 2.52 2.64 -21.48
C PRO A 66 1.03 2.88 -21.22
N ALA A 67 0.40 3.69 -22.07
CA ALA A 67 -1.03 4.00 -21.94
C ALA A 67 -1.90 2.76 -22.13
N GLU A 68 -1.43 1.79 -22.92
CA GLU A 68 -2.10 0.51 -23.18
C GLU A 68 -2.31 -0.32 -21.91
N LEU A 69 -1.47 -0.13 -20.88
CA LEU A 69 -1.58 -0.81 -19.58
C LEU A 69 -2.57 -0.12 -18.63
N THR A 70 -3.21 0.98 -19.07
CA THR A 70 -4.32 1.63 -18.37
C THR A 70 -5.59 1.41 -19.18
N VAL A 71 -6.33 0.36 -18.83
CA VAL A 71 -7.51 -0.10 -19.57
C VAL A 71 -8.78 0.36 -18.87
N ASP A 72 -9.72 0.89 -19.64
CA ASP A 72 -11.11 1.07 -19.21
C ASP A 72 -11.98 0.09 -20.01
N VAL A 73 -12.53 -0.92 -19.33
CA VAL A 73 -13.29 -1.99 -19.99
C VAL A 73 -14.56 -1.45 -20.66
N GLY A 74 -15.13 -0.37 -20.11
CA GLY A 74 -16.35 0.26 -20.60
C GLY A 74 -16.12 1.38 -21.61
N ALA A 75 -14.87 1.68 -21.98
CA ALA A 75 -14.55 2.82 -22.84
C ALA A 75 -15.21 2.75 -24.22
N THR A 76 -15.35 1.55 -24.78
CA THR A 76 -15.99 1.34 -26.09
C THR A 76 -17.47 0.95 -25.95
N ASP A 77 -17.80 0.17 -24.93
CA ASP A 77 -19.16 -0.30 -24.65
C ASP A 77 -19.39 -0.35 -23.13
N PRO A 78 -20.23 0.54 -22.56
CA PRO A 78 -20.51 0.56 -21.12
C PRO A 78 -21.10 -0.76 -20.57
N ALA A 79 -21.67 -1.63 -21.41
CA ALA A 79 -22.15 -2.94 -20.97
C ALA A 79 -21.01 -3.90 -20.55
N GLN A 80 -19.76 -3.58 -20.89
CA GLN A 80 -18.58 -4.34 -20.47
C GLN A 80 -18.17 -4.07 -19.01
N TYR A 81 -18.70 -3.01 -18.38
CA TYR A 81 -18.49 -2.82 -16.96
C TYR A 81 -19.13 -3.96 -16.16
N TRP A 82 -18.43 -4.43 -15.13
CA TRP A 82 -18.84 -5.59 -14.34
C TRP A 82 -20.11 -5.34 -13.52
N ASP A 83 -20.38 -4.09 -13.15
CA ASP A 83 -21.64 -3.69 -12.52
C ASP A 83 -22.81 -3.59 -13.50
N GLN A 84 -22.54 -3.62 -14.81
CA GLN A 84 -23.53 -3.58 -15.89
C GLN A 84 -23.72 -4.96 -16.57
N GLY A 85 -23.10 -6.01 -16.05
CA GLY A 85 -23.21 -7.38 -16.58
C GLY A 85 -22.04 -7.83 -17.47
N GLY A 86 -20.98 -7.04 -17.58
CA GLY A 86 -19.74 -7.45 -18.26
C GLY A 86 -19.08 -8.64 -17.56
N ASN A 87 -18.38 -9.49 -18.33
CA ASN A 87 -17.76 -10.71 -17.82
C ASN A 87 -16.32 -10.46 -17.33
N PRO A 88 -16.01 -10.64 -16.03
CA PRO A 88 -14.65 -10.55 -15.52
C PRO A 88 -13.66 -11.53 -16.16
N ASP A 89 -14.12 -12.68 -16.66
CA ASP A 89 -13.23 -13.68 -17.30
C ASP A 89 -12.47 -13.11 -18.50
N ASN A 90 -13.15 -12.32 -19.34
CA ASN A 90 -12.55 -11.64 -20.48
C ASN A 90 -11.45 -10.66 -20.04
N SER A 91 -11.62 -10.02 -18.87
CA SER A 91 -10.60 -9.12 -18.32
C SER A 91 -9.36 -9.87 -17.85
N PHE A 92 -9.48 -11.12 -17.37
CA PHE A 92 -8.32 -11.95 -17.04
C PHE A 92 -7.54 -12.35 -18.29
N ASP A 93 -8.22 -12.82 -19.35
CA ASP A 93 -7.55 -13.21 -20.59
C ASP A 93 -6.85 -12.02 -21.23
N SER A 94 -7.55 -10.89 -21.36
CA SER A 94 -6.94 -9.67 -21.90
C SER A 94 -5.77 -9.17 -21.06
N ALA A 95 -5.82 -9.26 -19.72
CA ALA A 95 -4.72 -8.85 -18.86
C ALA A 95 -3.50 -9.77 -18.97
N ILE A 96 -3.73 -11.09 -19.05
CA ILE A 96 -2.66 -12.07 -19.24
C ILE A 96 -1.97 -11.87 -20.60
N GLU A 97 -2.75 -11.69 -21.66
CA GLU A 97 -2.23 -11.44 -23.02
C GLU A 97 -1.49 -10.10 -23.09
N LEU A 98 -2.07 -9.03 -22.51
CA LEU A 98 -1.50 -7.70 -22.53
C LEU A 98 -0.15 -7.67 -21.78
N LEU A 99 -0.11 -8.14 -20.54
CA LEU A 99 1.15 -8.22 -19.78
C LEU A 99 2.16 -9.14 -20.49
N GLY A 100 1.70 -10.27 -21.04
CA GLY A 100 2.51 -11.18 -21.84
C GLY A 100 3.15 -10.54 -23.07
N SER A 101 2.44 -9.62 -23.74
CA SER A 101 2.96 -8.87 -24.89
C SER A 101 4.12 -7.94 -24.53
N PHE A 102 4.18 -7.50 -23.27
CA PHE A 102 5.29 -6.72 -22.72
C PHE A 102 6.36 -7.58 -22.00
N GLY A 103 6.23 -8.92 -22.05
CA GLY A 103 7.19 -9.85 -21.43
C GLY A 103 7.00 -10.05 -19.93
N ALA A 104 5.89 -9.58 -19.36
CA ALA A 104 5.51 -9.79 -17.97
C ALA A 104 4.49 -10.94 -17.87
N THR A 105 4.45 -11.63 -16.72
CA THR A 105 3.45 -12.68 -16.48
C THR A 105 2.53 -12.23 -15.36
N ALA A 106 1.24 -12.09 -15.63
CA ALA A 106 0.25 -11.78 -14.60
C ALA A 106 0.25 -12.89 -13.54
N THR A 107 0.49 -12.53 -12.28
CA THR A 107 0.51 -13.50 -11.17
C THR A 107 -0.52 -13.17 -10.12
N ASP A 108 -0.88 -11.91 -9.96
CA ASP A 108 -1.80 -11.47 -8.92
C ASP A 108 -2.73 -10.37 -9.48
N VAL A 109 -3.99 -10.41 -9.06
CA VAL A 109 -4.96 -9.33 -9.26
C VAL A 109 -5.34 -8.76 -7.91
N ILE A 110 -5.30 -7.44 -7.80
CA ILE A 110 -5.54 -6.72 -6.55
C ILE A 110 -6.62 -5.67 -6.81
N GLY A 111 -7.63 -5.64 -5.95
CA GLY A 111 -8.66 -4.62 -5.98
C GLY A 111 -9.32 -4.46 -4.62
N ARG A 112 -10.29 -3.54 -4.52
CA ARG A 112 -11.11 -3.48 -3.31
C ARG A 112 -11.99 -4.72 -3.18
N PRO A 113 -12.27 -5.19 -1.95
CA PRO A 113 -13.18 -6.33 -1.73
C PRO A 113 -14.55 -6.16 -2.43
N GLU A 114 -15.04 -4.93 -2.54
CA GLU A 114 -16.30 -4.61 -3.22
C GLU A 114 -16.23 -4.87 -4.73
N VAL A 115 -15.11 -4.55 -5.37
CA VAL A 115 -14.87 -4.78 -6.81
C VAL A 115 -14.54 -6.24 -7.07
N VAL A 116 -13.69 -6.84 -6.23
CA VAL A 116 -13.29 -8.26 -6.32
C VAL A 116 -14.50 -9.20 -6.16
N ARG A 117 -15.57 -8.75 -5.49
CA ARG A 117 -16.84 -9.50 -5.42
C ARG A 117 -17.44 -9.80 -6.80
N TYR A 118 -17.28 -8.92 -7.78
CA TYR A 118 -17.76 -9.19 -9.15
C TYR A 118 -17.00 -10.36 -9.79
N ILE A 119 -15.69 -10.47 -9.53
CA ILE A 119 -14.85 -11.60 -10.00
C ILE A 119 -15.33 -12.92 -9.41
N VAL A 120 -15.45 -13.00 -8.08
CA VAL A 120 -15.78 -14.26 -7.38
C VAL A 120 -17.25 -14.68 -7.54
N ASN A 121 -18.13 -13.76 -7.94
CA ASN A 121 -19.53 -14.05 -8.22
C ASN A 121 -19.81 -14.36 -9.70
N SER A 122 -18.83 -14.17 -10.60
CA SER A 122 -18.95 -14.63 -11.99
C SER A 122 -19.07 -16.14 -12.03
N SER A 123 -20.05 -16.69 -12.77
CA SER A 123 -20.30 -18.13 -12.87
C SER A 123 -19.07 -18.90 -13.34
N ASP A 124 -18.39 -18.38 -14.37
CA ASP A 124 -17.25 -19.06 -15.02
C ASP A 124 -16.07 -19.20 -14.05
N ILE A 125 -15.84 -18.16 -13.24
CA ILE A 125 -14.75 -18.12 -12.27
C ILE A 125 -15.12 -18.93 -11.02
N LYS A 126 -16.37 -18.81 -10.57
CA LYS A 126 -16.86 -19.52 -9.38
C LYS A 126 -16.79 -21.04 -9.55
N ASP A 127 -17.23 -21.56 -10.69
CA ASP A 127 -17.20 -23.01 -10.94
C ASP A 127 -15.76 -23.55 -10.93
N ASN A 128 -14.81 -22.80 -11.50
CA ASN A 128 -13.39 -23.15 -11.46
C ASN A 128 -12.78 -23.05 -10.05
N LEU A 129 -13.13 -22.02 -9.29
CA LEU A 129 -12.68 -21.87 -7.91
C LEU A 129 -13.23 -23.00 -7.01
N ASP A 130 -14.51 -23.35 -7.15
CA ASP A 130 -15.18 -24.39 -6.37
C ASP A 130 -14.69 -25.80 -6.74
N ASN A 131 -14.44 -26.09 -8.03
CA ASN A 131 -13.85 -27.36 -8.46
C ASN A 131 -12.44 -27.57 -7.87
N ARG A 132 -11.60 -26.53 -7.86
CA ARG A 132 -10.27 -26.58 -7.22
C ARG A 132 -10.36 -26.74 -5.70
N ARG A 133 -11.38 -26.18 -5.05
CA ARG A 133 -11.65 -26.42 -3.61
C ARG A 133 -12.04 -27.87 -3.32
N MET A 134 -12.62 -28.56 -4.29
CA MET A 134 -12.96 -29.98 -4.17
C MET A 134 -11.73 -30.90 -4.34
N GLU A 135 -10.77 -30.50 -5.19
CA GLU A 135 -9.49 -31.20 -5.36
C GLU A 135 -8.53 -31.01 -4.17
N PHE A 136 -8.52 -29.82 -3.56
CA PHE A 136 -7.75 -29.51 -2.36
C PHE A 136 -8.66 -29.57 -1.13
N GLY A 137 -8.87 -30.78 -0.60
CA GLY A 137 -9.72 -31.00 0.58
C GLY A 137 -9.34 -30.12 1.77
N GLY A 138 -10.15 -29.09 2.04
CA GLY A 138 -10.07 -28.25 3.23
C GLY A 138 -10.12 -26.76 2.92
N LEU A 139 -11.23 -26.12 3.29
CA LEU A 139 -11.41 -24.67 3.32
C LEU A 139 -10.35 -24.04 4.23
N ASP A 140 -9.33 -23.44 3.65
CA ASP A 140 -8.62 -22.36 4.29
C ASP A 140 -8.89 -21.11 3.44
N PHE A 141 -9.98 -20.41 3.75
CA PHE A 141 -9.92 -18.96 3.58
C PHE A 141 -8.80 -18.55 4.54
N MET A 142 -7.56 -18.54 4.03
CA MET A 142 -6.44 -17.90 4.68
C MET A 142 -6.71 -16.41 4.61
N SER A 143 -7.73 -16.01 5.35
CA SER A 143 -7.82 -14.68 5.87
C SER A 143 -6.57 -14.52 6.69
N ARG A 144 -5.55 -13.92 6.07
CA ARG A 144 -4.46 -13.29 6.79
C ARG A 144 -5.01 -12.05 7.51
N LEU A 145 -6.08 -12.24 8.30
CA LEU A 145 -6.67 -11.30 9.26
C LEU A 145 -5.62 -10.74 10.23
N ALA A 146 -4.44 -11.35 10.27
CA ALA A 146 -3.27 -10.87 10.99
C ALA A 146 -2.56 -9.66 10.34
N GLU A 147 -2.74 -9.38 9.04
CA GLU A 147 -2.03 -8.31 8.33
C GLU A 147 -3.01 -7.39 7.56
N GLN A 148 -3.37 -6.26 8.20
CA GLN A 148 -3.77 -5.01 7.55
C GLN A 148 -4.83 -5.09 6.42
N GLY A 149 -5.91 -5.86 6.59
CA GLY A 149 -7.08 -5.74 5.71
C GLY A 149 -6.93 -6.33 4.30
N VAL A 150 -6.02 -7.29 4.12
CA VAL A 150 -5.89 -8.12 2.90
C VAL A 150 -6.75 -9.39 3.05
N ILE A 151 -7.46 -9.77 1.98
CA ILE A 151 -8.25 -10.99 1.88
C ILE A 151 -7.83 -11.75 0.63
N TYR A 152 -7.50 -13.03 0.77
CA TYR A 152 -7.23 -13.92 -0.36
C TYR A 152 -8.51 -14.68 -0.74
N TYR A 153 -8.86 -14.68 -2.03
CA TYR A 153 -10.10 -15.30 -2.53
C TYR A 153 -9.87 -16.63 -3.27
N GLY A 154 -8.67 -16.87 -3.78
CA GLY A 154 -8.29 -18.06 -4.54
C GLY A 154 -7.42 -17.73 -5.76
N THR A 155 -7.14 -18.75 -6.58
CA THR A 155 -6.35 -18.60 -7.81
C THR A 155 -7.20 -19.01 -9.02
N TYR A 156 -7.21 -18.18 -10.05
CA TYR A 156 -7.89 -18.43 -11.33
C TYR A 156 -6.92 -18.17 -12.49
N LYS A 157 -6.83 -19.09 -13.47
CA LYS A 157 -5.86 -19.03 -14.58
C LYS A 157 -4.41 -18.70 -14.13
N GLU A 158 -3.97 -19.32 -13.03
CA GLU A 158 -2.68 -19.07 -12.37
C GLU A 158 -2.47 -17.65 -11.79
N VAL A 159 -3.49 -16.80 -11.83
CA VAL A 159 -3.53 -15.48 -11.20
C VAL A 159 -4.22 -15.55 -9.84
N ASN A 160 -3.55 -15.09 -8.79
CA ASN A 160 -4.09 -15.02 -7.42
C ASN A 160 -5.01 -13.81 -7.25
N ILE A 161 -6.14 -14.00 -6.59
CA ILE A 161 -7.15 -12.96 -6.39
C ILE A 161 -7.07 -12.41 -4.96
N TRP A 162 -6.76 -11.11 -4.85
CA TRP A 162 -6.60 -10.41 -3.59
C TRP A 162 -7.56 -9.23 -3.46
N GLY A 163 -8.25 -9.14 -2.32
CA GLY A 163 -8.98 -7.94 -1.91
C GLY A 163 -8.19 -7.16 -0.88
N TYR A 164 -8.03 -5.86 -1.08
CA TYR A 164 -7.36 -4.96 -0.14
C TYR A 164 -8.27 -3.82 0.31
N SER A 165 -8.47 -3.72 1.62
CA SER A 165 -9.37 -2.75 2.27
C SER A 165 -8.63 -1.62 2.99
N GLY A 166 -7.37 -1.36 2.60
CA GLY A 166 -6.57 -0.30 3.20
C GLY A 166 -7.25 1.08 3.11
N ASN A 167 -7.20 1.81 4.23
CA ASN A 167 -7.64 3.19 4.33
C ASN A 167 -6.51 4.02 4.96
N TYR A 168 -6.36 5.27 4.55
CA TYR A 168 -5.43 6.23 5.14
C TYR A 168 -6.16 7.52 5.50
N GLN A 169 -5.54 8.41 6.28
CA GLN A 169 -6.06 9.75 6.51
C GLN A 169 -5.25 10.75 5.68
N ASP A 170 -5.92 11.66 4.99
CA ASP A 170 -5.27 12.77 4.30
C ASP A 170 -4.79 13.86 5.28
N ALA A 171 -4.17 14.91 4.75
CA ALA A 171 -3.62 16.01 5.56
C ALA A 171 -4.70 16.78 6.33
N GLU A 172 -5.93 16.75 5.82
CA GLU A 172 -7.13 17.35 6.39
C GLU A 172 -7.82 16.45 7.43
N GLY A 173 -7.31 15.23 7.64
CA GLY A 173 -7.82 14.27 8.62
C GLY A 173 -9.02 13.47 8.14
N VAL A 174 -9.33 13.50 6.83
CA VAL A 174 -10.41 12.75 6.21
C VAL A 174 -9.91 11.35 5.84
N ALA A 175 -10.71 10.34 6.16
CA ALA A 175 -10.40 8.96 5.79
C ALA A 175 -10.57 8.76 4.28
N GLN A 176 -9.47 8.47 3.60
CA GLN A 176 -9.40 8.16 2.19
C GLN A 176 -9.16 6.66 1.98
N LYS A 177 -9.66 6.15 0.87
CA LYS A 177 -9.47 4.77 0.45
C LYS A 177 -8.12 4.64 -0.24
N ALA A 178 -7.30 3.68 0.20
CA ALA A 178 -5.95 3.51 -0.35
C ALA A 178 -5.97 3.00 -1.80
N VAL A 179 -6.75 1.95 -2.07
CA VAL A 179 -6.98 1.42 -3.42
C VAL A 179 -8.20 2.09 -4.07
N PRO A 180 -8.14 2.47 -5.36
CA PRO A 180 -9.26 3.06 -6.09
C PRO A 180 -10.54 2.22 -6.03
N GLU A 181 -11.69 2.89 -5.95
CA GLU A 181 -13.00 2.21 -5.79
C GLU A 181 -13.44 1.43 -7.00
N LYS A 182 -12.98 1.82 -8.20
CA LYS A 182 -13.52 1.34 -9.47
C LYS A 182 -12.58 0.48 -10.29
N GLN A 183 -11.38 0.23 -9.74
CA GLN A 183 -10.30 -0.37 -10.50
C GLN A 183 -9.79 -1.64 -9.82
N VAL A 184 -9.22 -2.50 -10.66
CA VAL A 184 -8.34 -3.60 -10.26
C VAL A 184 -7.00 -3.43 -10.96
N VAL A 185 -5.93 -3.94 -10.37
CA VAL A 185 -4.62 -4.00 -11.00
C VAL A 185 -4.16 -5.44 -11.12
N PHE A 186 -3.74 -5.84 -12.31
CA PHE A 186 -3.03 -7.08 -12.55
C PHE A 186 -1.54 -6.79 -12.44
N VAL A 187 -0.84 -7.54 -11.61
CA VAL A 187 0.58 -7.36 -11.37
C VAL A 187 1.35 -8.63 -11.67
N ALA A 188 2.57 -8.44 -12.13
CA ALA A 188 3.54 -9.47 -12.38
C ALA A 188 4.56 -9.50 -11.24
N ARG A 189 4.74 -10.66 -10.61
CA ARG A 189 5.68 -10.82 -9.49
C ARG A 189 7.14 -10.84 -9.91
N ASN A 190 7.44 -11.15 -11.17
CA ASN A 190 8.79 -11.14 -11.74
C ASN A 190 9.26 -9.71 -12.09
N ASN A 191 9.08 -8.76 -11.18
CA ASN A 191 9.44 -7.36 -11.38
C ASN A 191 10.70 -6.97 -10.59
N GLN A 192 11.31 -5.84 -10.97
CA GLN A 192 12.46 -5.25 -10.28
C GLN A 192 12.08 -4.03 -9.44
N ASN A 193 10.80 -3.92 -9.06
CA ASN A 193 10.31 -2.76 -8.34
C ASN A 193 10.94 -2.72 -6.94
N VAL A 194 11.38 -1.53 -6.52
CA VAL A 194 12.19 -1.37 -5.30
C VAL A 194 11.82 -0.08 -4.59
N THR A 195 11.85 -0.10 -3.26
CA THR A 195 11.77 1.11 -2.46
C THR A 195 13.16 1.70 -2.27
N VAL A 196 13.37 2.90 -2.78
CA VAL A 196 14.66 3.61 -2.67
C VAL A 196 14.61 4.56 -1.48
N TYR A 197 15.64 4.47 -0.65
CA TYR A 197 15.87 5.40 0.46
C TYR A 197 16.86 6.46 0.01
N GLY A 198 16.46 7.73 0.13
CA GLY A 198 17.33 8.87 -0.15
C GLY A 198 18.38 9.04 0.94
N ASP A 199 19.34 9.93 0.69
CA ASP A 199 20.35 10.27 1.69
C ASP A 199 19.73 10.95 2.92
N TYR A 200 20.47 11.01 4.01
CA TYR A 200 20.03 11.63 5.25
C TYR A 200 19.67 13.10 5.01
N PRO A 201 18.40 13.49 5.25
CA PRO A 201 17.93 14.84 4.97
C PRO A 201 18.55 15.89 5.92
N ASP A 202 19.18 15.46 7.01
CA ASP A 202 19.73 16.32 8.04
C ASP A 202 21.19 15.98 8.34
N ILE A 203 22.09 16.64 7.62
CA ILE A 203 23.55 16.49 7.75
C ILE A 203 24.03 16.93 9.14
N GLU A 204 23.39 17.92 9.76
CA GLU A 204 23.75 18.39 11.10
C GLU A 204 23.49 17.32 12.16
N SER A 205 22.41 16.53 11.99
CA SER A 205 22.12 15.36 12.83
C SER A 205 23.14 14.23 12.68
N LEU A 206 23.75 14.08 11.49
CA LEU A 206 24.78 13.07 11.22
C LEU A 206 26.10 13.43 11.90
N ILE A 207 26.45 14.72 11.92
CA ILE A 207 27.74 15.23 12.37
C ILE A 207 27.73 15.57 13.87
N SER A 208 26.60 16.03 14.40
CA SER A 208 26.50 16.44 15.80
C SER A 208 25.70 15.41 16.63
N ASP A 209 26.42 14.61 17.41
CA ASP A 209 25.85 13.97 18.61
C ASP A 209 25.72 15.03 19.72
N ALA A 210 25.06 16.15 19.42
CA ALA A 210 24.91 17.24 20.38
C ALA A 210 24.05 16.75 21.56
N ALA A 211 24.69 16.66 22.73
CA ALA A 211 24.22 16.07 23.97
C ALA A 211 22.86 16.55 24.52
N ALA A 212 22.22 17.54 23.88
CA ALA A 212 20.91 18.09 24.27
C ALA A 212 19.72 17.49 23.51
N ALA A 213 19.94 16.77 22.40
CA ALA A 213 18.88 16.15 21.61
C ALA A 213 19.04 14.62 21.60
N ARG A 214 17.98 13.88 21.97
CA ARG A 214 17.94 12.43 21.74
C ARG A 214 17.64 12.21 20.26
N THR A 215 18.60 11.63 19.54
CA THR A 215 18.48 11.32 18.12
C THR A 215 18.42 9.80 17.93
N VAL A 216 17.38 9.31 17.25
CA VAL A 216 17.28 7.91 16.82
C VAL A 216 17.55 7.85 15.32
N LYS A 217 18.58 7.08 14.93
CA LYS A 217 18.98 6.84 13.54
C LYS A 217 18.75 5.37 13.19
N ASP A 218 18.29 5.09 11.97
CA ASP A 218 18.10 3.73 11.43
C ASP A 218 18.86 3.57 10.10
N ALA A 219 19.11 2.33 9.69
CA ALA A 219 19.71 1.94 8.41
C ALA A 219 18.83 2.30 7.19
N ARG A 220 17.57 2.69 7.41
CA ARG A 220 16.65 3.22 6.40
C ARG A 220 16.68 4.75 6.32
N ASN A 221 17.69 5.39 6.88
CA ASN A 221 17.88 6.84 6.97
C ASN A 221 16.74 7.59 7.68
N PHE A 222 16.01 6.90 8.56
CA PHE A 222 15.02 7.51 9.46
C PHE A 222 15.74 8.23 10.60
N THR A 223 15.44 9.51 10.78
CA THR A 223 15.99 10.34 11.86
C THR A 223 14.84 10.90 12.69
N ALA A 224 14.79 10.58 13.98
CA ALA A 224 13.87 11.22 14.92
C ALA A 224 14.65 12.02 15.96
N LYS A 225 14.28 13.27 16.17
CA LYS A 225 14.88 14.21 17.11
C LYS A 225 13.86 14.62 18.16
N VAL A 226 14.29 14.68 19.42
CA VAL A 226 13.51 15.28 20.50
C VAL A 226 14.26 16.51 21.02
N LYS A 227 13.60 17.67 20.98
CA LYS A 227 14.14 18.93 21.49
C LYS A 227 13.25 19.45 22.61
N ALA A 228 13.85 19.74 23.77
CA ALA A 228 13.16 20.46 24.83
C ALA A 228 13.10 21.96 24.46
N THR A 229 11.91 22.54 24.53
CA THR A 229 11.67 23.98 24.34
C THR A 229 11.14 24.59 25.62
N THR A 230 11.18 25.91 25.74
CA THR A 230 10.69 26.62 26.93
C THR A 230 9.18 26.40 27.18
N ALA A 231 8.45 25.94 26.17
CA ALA A 231 7.01 25.68 26.21
C ALA A 231 6.65 24.17 26.24
N GLY A 232 7.63 23.25 26.17
CA GLY A 232 7.37 21.81 26.14
C GLY A 232 8.50 20.98 25.53
N ALA A 233 8.14 19.89 24.86
CA ALA A 233 9.07 19.08 24.07
C ALA A 233 8.51 18.89 22.66
N GLU A 234 9.34 19.13 21.66
CA GLU A 234 9.03 18.92 20.26
C GLU A 234 9.74 17.66 19.79
N GLN A 235 9.03 16.83 19.02
CA GLN A 235 9.59 15.65 18.40
C GLN A 235 9.34 15.67 16.91
N GLU A 236 10.41 15.64 16.14
CA GLU A 236 10.39 15.66 14.68
C GLU A 236 11.00 14.37 14.14
N ALA A 237 10.39 13.79 13.12
CA ALA A 237 10.92 12.64 12.40
C ALA A 237 10.99 12.96 10.91
N ILE A 238 12.12 12.64 10.29
CA ILE A 238 12.39 12.92 8.89
C ILE A 238 12.94 11.66 8.24
N GLN A 239 12.41 11.31 7.07
CA GLN A 239 12.89 10.22 6.23
C GLN A 239 12.61 10.56 4.75
N THR A 240 13.61 10.37 3.89
CA THR A 240 13.47 10.52 2.44
C THR A 240 13.35 9.14 1.81
N VAL A 241 12.22 8.83 1.19
CA VAL A 241 11.92 7.51 0.65
C VAL A 241 10.91 7.61 -0.49
N ALA A 242 11.07 6.79 -1.53
CA ALA A 242 10.09 6.65 -2.60
C ALA A 242 10.08 5.20 -3.13
N PRO A 243 8.90 4.60 -3.34
CA PRO A 243 8.78 3.38 -4.14
C PRO A 243 9.05 3.71 -5.62
N MET A 244 9.82 2.87 -6.29
CA MET A 244 10.12 2.98 -7.72
C MET A 244 9.50 1.82 -8.48
N LEU A 245 8.68 2.15 -9.46
CA LEU A 245 8.22 1.23 -10.48
C LEU A 245 9.33 1.09 -11.54
N ALA A 246 10.36 0.31 -11.24
CA ALA A 246 11.51 0.13 -12.13
C ALA A 246 11.13 -0.66 -13.38
N ASP A 247 10.20 -1.62 -13.23
CA ASP A 247 9.59 -2.33 -14.35
C ASP A 247 8.17 -1.80 -14.56
N VAL A 248 8.06 -0.81 -15.45
CA VAL A 248 6.79 -0.14 -15.77
C VAL A 248 5.79 -1.07 -16.46
N TYR A 249 6.24 -2.20 -17.00
CA TYR A 249 5.41 -3.17 -17.69
C TYR A 249 4.83 -4.23 -16.75
N SER A 250 5.25 -4.22 -15.49
CA SER A 250 4.85 -5.23 -14.50
C SER A 250 3.44 -5.06 -13.94
N ALA A 251 2.72 -4.01 -14.32
CA ALA A 251 1.38 -3.74 -13.80
C ALA A 251 0.44 -3.18 -14.88
N ALA A 252 -0.77 -3.74 -14.97
CA ALA A 252 -1.85 -3.26 -15.81
C ALA A 252 -3.08 -2.92 -14.96
N SER A 253 -3.54 -1.68 -14.99
CA SER A 253 -4.71 -1.20 -14.25
C SER A 253 -5.95 -1.25 -15.14
N TYR A 254 -7.04 -1.81 -14.61
CA TYR A 254 -8.32 -1.94 -15.29
C TYR A 254 -9.39 -1.18 -14.50
N GLN A 255 -10.02 -0.18 -15.10
CA GLN A 255 -11.29 0.36 -14.64
C GLN A 255 -12.40 -0.57 -15.08
N VAL A 256 -13.14 -1.10 -14.11
CA VAL A 256 -14.05 -2.25 -14.31
C VAL A 256 -15.49 -1.95 -13.91
N ILE A 257 -15.74 -0.82 -13.25
CA ILE A 257 -17.07 -0.30 -12.95
C ILE A 257 -17.16 1.18 -13.30
N GLN A 258 -18.38 1.67 -13.54
CA GLN A 258 -18.66 3.04 -13.96
C GLN A 258 -18.38 4.09 -12.88
#